data_AF-F4PPV6-F1
#
_entry.id   AF-F4PPV6-F1
#
_cell.length_a   1.000
_cell.length_b   1.000
_cell.length_c   1.000
_cell.angle_alpha   90.00
_cell.angle_beta   90.00
_cell.angle_gamma   90.00
#
_symmetry.space_group_name_H-M   'P 1'
#
loop_
_entity.id
_entity.type
_entity.pdbx_description
1 polymer ?
#
loop_
_entity_poly.entity_id
_entity_poly.type
_entity_poly.pdbx_seq_one_letter_code
_entity_poly.pdbx_strand_id
1 'polypeptide(L)'
;MGQSASRCSEDEYLNPTSFPNVPFAQHRVGDVYLVTYTSSPSSLDPTTNLDYHYTIVIDVAGESSSFPRGLELYLGVQGESRVVRLCQERLKHPRINYRSHQAIGKIQNIYHQGKPRQWSDGIRDIVGNEWFPEFVNKRGNILNHQCNSHQFAKYLIKYFDLDWPNYIYVAGDWDQNEPLMVDL
;
A
#
# COMPACT_ATOMS: atom_id res chain seq x y z
N MET A 1 17.69 22.38 -14.07
CA MET A 1 16.59 22.90 -13.22
C MET A 1 15.36 22.08 -13.58
N GLY A 2 15.01 20.97 -12.96
CA GLY A 2 15.07 20.61 -11.55
C GLY A 2 13.64 20.60 -11.03
N GLN A 3 12.89 19.49 -11.24
CA GLN A 3 11.73 19.08 -10.43
C GLN A 3 11.63 17.54 -10.47
N SER A 4 12.25 16.92 -9.47
CA SER A 4 11.86 15.62 -8.94
C SER A 4 11.02 15.90 -7.71
N ALA A 5 9.80 15.41 -7.70
CA ALA A 5 9.03 15.02 -6.52
C ALA A 5 7.76 14.38 -7.07
N SER A 6 7.56 13.10 -6.78
CA SER A 6 6.25 12.48 -6.90
C SER A 6 5.33 13.20 -5.92
N ARG A 7 4.72 14.29 -6.39
CA ARG A 7 3.59 14.93 -5.74
C ARG A 7 2.52 13.85 -5.66
N CYS A 8 2.07 13.52 -4.45
CA CYS A 8 0.70 13.06 -4.30
C CYS A 8 -0.13 14.07 -5.08
N SER A 9 -0.65 13.68 -6.25
CA SER A 9 -1.30 14.59 -7.18
C SER A 9 -2.46 15.27 -6.45
N GLU A 10 -2.28 16.53 -6.06
CA GLU A 10 -3.21 17.29 -5.22
C GLU A 10 -4.54 17.61 -5.94
N ASP A 11 -4.70 17.27 -7.22
CA ASP A 11 -5.79 17.80 -8.04
C ASP A 11 -6.85 16.77 -8.52
N GLU A 12 -6.86 15.52 -8.03
CA GLU A 12 -7.94 14.55 -8.33
C GLU A 12 -8.75 14.06 -7.09
N TYR A 13 -8.47 14.59 -5.89
CA TYR A 13 -8.90 14.04 -4.58
C TYR A 13 -10.00 14.83 -3.85
N LEU A 14 -10.99 15.41 -4.52
CA LEU A 14 -12.00 16.26 -3.83
C LEU A 14 -13.28 15.55 -3.37
N ASN A 15 -13.39 14.23 -3.42
CA ASN A 15 -14.43 13.51 -2.69
C ASN A 15 -13.91 12.14 -2.21
N PRO A 16 -13.74 11.91 -0.89
CA PRO A 16 -13.48 10.55 -0.40
C PRO A 16 -14.64 9.67 -0.82
N THR A 17 -14.37 8.71 -1.71
CA THR A 17 -15.41 7.80 -2.17
C THR A 17 -15.79 6.86 -1.02
N SER A 18 -17.05 6.86 -0.62
CA SER A 18 -17.52 6.07 0.53
C SER A 18 -17.69 4.59 0.19
N PHE A 19 -17.21 3.69 1.04
CA PHE A 19 -17.45 2.25 0.87
C PHE A 19 -18.95 1.94 0.74
N PRO A 20 -19.32 0.93 -0.05
CA PRO A 20 -20.71 0.53 -0.18
C PRO A 20 -21.25 0.02 1.16
N ASN A 21 -22.56 0.12 1.34
CA ASN A 21 -23.23 -0.34 2.55
C ASN A 21 -23.36 -1.87 2.62
N VAL A 22 -23.29 -2.55 1.47
CA VAL A 22 -23.42 -4.00 1.34
C VAL A 22 -22.36 -4.55 0.38
N PRO A 23 -21.95 -5.83 0.51
CA PRO A 23 -21.03 -6.45 -0.44
C PRO A 23 -21.65 -6.68 -1.83
N PHE A 24 -20.83 -6.61 -2.87
CA PHE A 24 -21.20 -6.93 -4.26
C PHE A 24 -21.01 -8.42 -4.57
N ALA A 25 -19.81 -8.95 -4.30
CA ALA A 25 -19.48 -10.35 -4.55
C ALA A 25 -18.92 -10.98 -3.27
N GLN A 26 -19.77 -11.68 -2.51
CA GLN A 26 -19.42 -12.23 -1.20
C GLN A 26 -18.15 -13.12 -1.23
N HIS A 27 -17.95 -13.88 -2.31
CA HIS A 27 -16.78 -14.75 -2.46
C HIS A 27 -15.46 -13.99 -2.61
N ARG A 28 -15.48 -12.69 -2.96
CA ARG A 28 -14.29 -11.82 -3.11
C ARG A 28 -14.05 -10.93 -1.89
N VAL A 29 -15.04 -10.82 -1.00
CA VAL A 29 -14.89 -10.06 0.25
C VAL A 29 -13.70 -10.60 1.01
N GLY A 30 -12.73 -9.74 1.31
CA GLY A 30 -11.49 -10.06 1.99
C GLY A 30 -10.34 -10.48 1.11
N ASP A 31 -10.52 -10.57 -0.21
CA ASP A 31 -9.40 -10.80 -1.11
C ASP A 31 -8.37 -9.67 -0.92
N VAL A 32 -7.11 -10.04 -0.79
CA VAL A 32 -6.02 -9.12 -0.57
C VAL A 32 -5.10 -9.14 -1.77
N TYR A 33 -4.67 -7.94 -2.17
CA TYR A 33 -3.80 -7.72 -3.31
C TYR A 33 -2.60 -6.90 -2.91
N LEU A 34 -1.43 -7.30 -3.40
CA LEU A 34 -0.26 -6.42 -3.48
C LEU A 34 -0.35 -5.65 -4.79
N VAL A 35 -0.39 -4.33 -4.72
CA VAL A 35 -0.45 -3.44 -5.88
C VAL A 35 0.87 -2.69 -6.00
N THR A 36 1.37 -2.57 -7.23
CA THR A 36 2.61 -1.86 -7.53
C THR A 36 2.35 -0.67 -8.46
N TYR A 37 2.93 0.48 -8.11
CA TYR A 37 2.93 1.70 -8.90
C TYR A 37 4.35 2.07 -9.30
N THR A 38 4.53 2.78 -10.43
CA THR A 38 5.83 3.37 -10.81
C THR A 38 6.00 4.78 -10.24
N SER A 39 7.21 5.16 -9.83
CA SER A 39 7.50 6.50 -9.29
C SER A 39 7.48 7.61 -10.34
N SER A 40 7.74 7.28 -11.62
CA SER A 40 7.62 8.21 -12.75
C SER A 40 7.46 7.44 -14.07
N PRO A 41 6.69 7.94 -15.06
CA PRO A 41 6.69 7.42 -16.41
C PRO A 41 7.96 7.77 -17.21
N SER A 42 8.86 8.61 -16.67
CA SER A 42 10.01 9.19 -17.40
C SER A 42 11.40 8.85 -16.85
N SER A 43 11.56 8.03 -15.80
CA SER A 43 12.88 7.54 -15.39
C SER A 43 13.31 6.39 -16.30
N LEU A 44 14.08 6.73 -17.34
CA LEU A 44 14.75 5.82 -18.27
C LEU A 44 15.96 5.07 -17.66
N ASP A 45 16.03 4.96 -16.33
CA ASP A 45 17.07 4.20 -15.66
C ASP A 45 16.45 3.00 -14.91
N PRO A 46 16.25 1.84 -15.58
CA PRO A 46 15.61 0.66 -15.02
C PRO A 46 16.49 -0.09 -14.00
N THR A 47 17.54 0.55 -13.47
CA THR A 47 18.58 -0.13 -12.70
C THR A 47 18.22 -0.42 -11.25
N THR A 48 17.14 0.16 -10.71
CA THR A 48 16.70 -0.17 -9.34
C THR A 48 15.21 -0.48 -9.23
N ASN A 49 14.89 -1.64 -8.64
CA ASN A 49 13.51 -2.01 -8.29
C ASN A 49 12.95 -1.18 -7.11
N LEU A 50 13.70 -0.18 -6.62
CA LEU A 50 13.28 0.78 -5.60
C LEU A 50 12.33 1.85 -6.15
N ASP A 51 12.24 1.98 -7.47
CA ASP A 51 11.34 2.93 -8.14
C ASP A 51 9.86 2.52 -8.04
N TYR A 52 9.55 1.35 -7.49
CA TYR A 52 8.17 0.95 -7.29
C TYR A 52 7.63 1.44 -5.95
N HIS A 53 6.32 1.63 -5.91
CA HIS A 53 5.59 1.92 -4.70
C HIS A 53 4.60 0.81 -4.42
N TYR A 54 4.68 0.19 -3.25
CA TYR A 54 3.87 -0.98 -2.91
C TYR A 54 2.74 -0.59 -1.97
N THR A 55 1.54 -1.05 -2.29
CA THR A 55 0.36 -0.86 -1.44
C THR A 55 -0.36 -2.19 -1.26
N ILE A 56 -1.03 -2.32 -0.12
CA ILE A 56 -1.91 -3.45 0.16
C ILE A 56 -3.34 -2.99 -0.05
N VAL A 57 -4.07 -3.69 -0.93
CA VAL A 57 -5.49 -3.45 -1.15
C VAL A 57 -6.29 -4.62 -0.61
N ILE A 58 -7.22 -4.32 0.29
CA ILE A 58 -8.15 -5.29 0.87
C ILE A 58 -9.53 -5.03 0.29
N ASP A 59 -10.07 -6.01 -0.42
CA ASP A 59 -11.41 -5.93 -0.98
C ASP A 59 -12.49 -6.14 0.08
N VAL A 60 -12.77 -5.08 0.83
CA VAL A 60 -13.75 -5.10 1.92
C VAL A 60 -15.20 -5.32 1.47
N ALA A 61 -15.49 -5.21 0.16
CA ALA A 61 -16.84 -5.20 -0.38
C ALA A 61 -17.07 -6.19 -1.54
N GLY A 62 -16.05 -6.94 -1.97
CA GLY A 62 -16.11 -7.78 -3.17
C GLY A 62 -16.29 -6.97 -4.46
N GLU A 63 -15.71 -5.77 -4.53
CA GLU A 63 -15.82 -4.85 -5.68
C GLU A 63 -14.74 -5.09 -6.76
N SER A 64 -13.69 -5.83 -6.44
CA SER A 64 -12.55 -6.09 -7.33
C SER A 64 -12.99 -6.91 -8.53
N SER A 65 -12.45 -6.56 -9.70
CA SER A 65 -12.72 -7.28 -10.96
C SER A 65 -11.42 -7.57 -11.71
N SER A 66 -11.16 -6.86 -12.81
CA SER A 66 -9.86 -6.85 -13.49
C SER A 66 -8.81 -6.00 -12.78
N PHE A 67 -9.21 -5.31 -11.71
CA PHE A 67 -8.38 -4.43 -10.91
C PHE A 67 -8.85 -4.47 -9.43
N PRO A 68 -7.92 -4.40 -8.45
CA PRO A 68 -8.25 -4.37 -7.03
C PRO A 68 -9.05 -3.13 -6.64
N ARG A 69 -10.09 -3.31 -5.84
CA ARG A 69 -10.85 -2.21 -5.23
C ARG A 69 -11.05 -2.48 -3.76
N GLY A 70 -10.99 -1.44 -2.95
CA GLY A 70 -11.20 -1.58 -1.52
C GLY A 70 -10.41 -0.60 -0.68
N LEU A 71 -10.04 -1.03 0.52
CA LEU A 71 -9.19 -0.26 1.42
C LEU A 71 -7.73 -0.44 0.99
N GLU A 72 -7.09 0.67 0.66
CA GLU A 72 -5.68 0.72 0.31
C GLU A 72 -4.85 1.26 1.48
N LEU A 73 -3.80 0.51 1.83
CA LEU A 73 -2.90 0.78 2.94
C LEU A 73 -1.47 0.86 2.42
N TYR A 74 -0.77 1.96 2.71
CA TYR A 74 0.61 2.17 2.27
C TYR A 74 1.34 3.25 3.08
N LEU A 75 2.66 3.34 2.90
CA LEU A 75 3.46 4.43 3.46
C LEU A 75 3.70 5.51 2.42
N GLY A 76 3.22 6.71 2.68
CA GLY A 76 3.60 7.92 1.95
C GLY A 76 4.75 8.67 2.63
N VAL A 77 5.22 9.74 1.98
CA VAL A 77 6.25 10.64 2.51
C VAL A 77 5.65 12.03 2.75
N GLN A 78 5.95 12.64 3.89
CA GLN A 78 5.49 13.97 4.25
C GLN A 78 6.50 15.06 3.81
N GLY A 79 6.21 15.69 2.66
CA GLY A 79 6.99 16.80 2.14
C GLY A 79 8.48 16.48 1.97
N GLU A 80 9.33 17.49 2.15
CA GLU A 80 10.79 17.34 2.02
C GLU A 80 11.45 16.66 3.23
N SER A 81 10.74 16.54 4.36
CA SER A 81 11.26 16.02 5.62
C SER A 81 11.59 14.52 5.60
N ARG A 82 11.19 13.80 4.55
CA ARG A 82 11.28 12.34 4.41
C ARG A 82 10.58 11.55 5.53
N VAL A 83 9.82 12.19 6.41
CA VAL A 83 9.04 11.50 7.46
C VAL A 83 7.99 10.64 6.78
N VAL A 84 7.90 9.37 7.19
CA VAL A 84 6.88 8.47 6.66
C VAL A 84 5.53 8.74 7.31
N ARG A 85 4.46 8.62 6.51
CA ARG A 85 3.09 8.67 7.00
C ARG A 85 2.32 7.45 6.55
N LEU A 86 1.42 6.96 7.39
CA LEU A 86 0.45 5.95 6.98
C LEU A 86 -0.65 6.59 6.13
N CYS A 87 -0.88 6.05 4.94
CA CYS A 87 -2.00 6.40 4.06
C CYS A 87 -3.03 5.26 4.09
N GLN A 88 -4.31 5.63 4.23
CA GLN A 88 -5.42 4.68 4.37
C GLN A 88 -6.64 5.12 3.54
N GLU A 89 -6.57 4.89 2.24
CA GLU A 89 -7.48 5.49 1.27
C GLU A 89 -8.43 4.44 0.70
N ARG A 90 -9.53 4.87 0.07
CA ARG A 90 -10.33 3.95 -0.74
C ARG A 90 -9.82 3.99 -2.17
N LEU A 91 -9.46 2.81 -2.67
CA LEU A 91 -9.14 2.61 -4.08
C LEU A 91 -10.38 2.13 -4.83
N LYS A 92 -10.95 3.00 -5.66
CA LYS A 92 -12.11 2.70 -6.51
C LYS A 92 -11.74 2.54 -8.00
N HIS A 93 -10.71 3.26 -8.42
CA HIS A 93 -10.18 3.31 -9.77
C HIS A 93 -8.66 3.20 -9.73
N PRO A 94 -8.00 2.69 -10.79
CA PRO A 94 -6.54 2.71 -10.88
C PRO A 94 -5.97 4.11 -10.71
N ARG A 95 -4.92 4.23 -9.88
CA ARG A 95 -4.18 5.49 -9.78
C ARG A 95 -3.31 5.69 -11.01
N ILE A 96 -2.93 6.95 -11.24
CA ILE A 96 -1.84 7.30 -12.14
C ILE A 96 -0.61 6.46 -11.76
N ASN A 97 0.11 5.94 -12.76
CA ASN A 97 1.27 5.06 -12.61
C ASN A 97 0.98 3.64 -12.08
N TYR A 98 -0.28 3.20 -12.09
CA TYR A 98 -0.57 1.79 -11.83
C TYR A 98 0.20 0.88 -12.81
N ARG A 99 0.92 -0.10 -12.26
CA ARG A 99 1.73 -1.04 -13.05
C ARG A 99 1.13 -2.45 -13.06
N SER A 100 0.96 -3.04 -11.89
CA SER A 100 0.45 -4.41 -11.75
C SER A 100 -0.15 -4.64 -10.36
N HIS A 101 -0.88 -5.75 -10.23
CA HIS A 101 -1.30 -6.27 -8.95
C HIS A 101 -1.18 -7.80 -8.94
N GLN A 102 -1.13 -8.36 -7.74
CA GLN A 102 -1.18 -9.79 -7.52
C GLN A 102 -2.07 -10.10 -6.32
N ALA A 103 -2.94 -11.10 -6.45
CA ALA A 103 -3.66 -11.66 -5.32
C ALA A 103 -2.69 -12.43 -4.42
N ILE A 104 -2.70 -12.10 -3.12
CA ILE A 104 -1.77 -12.65 -2.13
C ILE A 104 -2.45 -13.45 -1.02
N GLY A 105 -3.78 -13.56 -1.10
CA GLY A 105 -4.58 -14.38 -0.20
C GLY A 105 -5.87 -13.68 0.20
N LYS A 106 -6.40 -14.04 1.36
CA LYS A 106 -7.71 -13.61 1.83
C LYS A 106 -7.72 -13.45 3.34
N ILE A 107 -8.26 -12.33 3.82
CA ILE A 107 -8.51 -12.11 5.25
C ILE A 107 -10.01 -12.21 5.54
N GLN A 108 -10.36 -12.74 6.71
CA GLN A 108 -11.75 -12.95 7.08
C GLN A 108 -12.32 -11.76 7.87
N ASN A 109 -13.55 -11.37 7.54
CA ASN A 109 -14.31 -10.41 8.33
C ASN A 109 -15.12 -11.14 9.42
N ILE A 110 -14.50 -11.38 10.58
CA ILE A 110 -15.19 -12.06 11.69
C ILE A 110 -16.04 -11.11 12.55
N TYR A 111 -15.78 -9.80 12.52
CA TYR A 111 -16.38 -8.82 13.44
C TYR A 111 -17.54 -8.01 12.84
N HIS A 112 -17.52 -7.75 11.53
CA HIS A 112 -18.47 -6.85 10.85
C HIS A 112 -19.03 -7.48 9.57
N GLN A 113 -19.44 -8.76 9.65
CA GLN A 113 -19.95 -9.50 8.49
C GLN A 113 -21.03 -8.72 7.72
N GLY A 114 -20.86 -8.63 6.40
CA GLY A 114 -21.80 -7.94 5.51
C GLY A 114 -21.78 -6.41 5.60
N LYS A 115 -20.85 -5.80 6.36
CA LYS A 115 -20.78 -4.35 6.57
C LYS A 115 -19.41 -3.80 6.14
N PRO A 116 -19.18 -3.56 4.83
CA PRO A 116 -17.86 -3.18 4.30
C PRO A 116 -17.25 -1.94 4.93
N ARG A 117 -18.06 -0.89 5.16
CA ARG A 117 -17.60 0.35 5.79
C ARG A 117 -17.02 0.12 7.19
N GLN A 118 -17.77 -0.58 8.04
CA GLN A 118 -17.36 -0.84 9.42
C GLN A 118 -16.13 -1.75 9.48
N TRP A 119 -16.05 -2.70 8.54
CA TRP A 119 -14.85 -3.52 8.44
C TRP A 119 -13.62 -2.72 8.03
N SER A 120 -13.76 -1.83 7.04
CA SER A 120 -12.71 -0.92 6.62
C SER A 120 -12.25 -0.01 7.77
N ASP A 121 -13.20 0.57 8.51
CA ASP A 121 -12.90 1.42 9.66
C ASP A 121 -12.16 0.64 10.76
N GLY A 122 -12.59 -0.60 11.07
CA GLY A 122 -11.89 -1.45 12.05
C GLY A 122 -10.47 -1.84 11.60
N ILE A 123 -10.26 -2.16 10.32
CA ILE A 123 -8.91 -2.40 9.79
C ILE A 123 -8.07 -1.14 9.90
N ARG A 124 -8.64 0.03 9.59
CA ARG A 124 -7.92 1.31 9.67
C ARG A 124 -7.44 1.58 11.08
N ASP A 125 -8.30 1.37 12.06
CA ASP A 125 -8.00 1.60 13.47
C ASP A 125 -6.87 0.68 13.95
N ILE A 126 -6.92 -0.61 13.62
CA ILE A 126 -5.86 -1.57 14.01
C ILE A 126 -4.53 -1.20 13.34
N VAL A 127 -4.54 -0.96 12.02
CA VAL A 127 -3.32 -0.63 11.28
C VAL A 127 -2.72 0.69 11.79
N GLY A 128 -3.56 1.69 12.06
CA GLY A 128 -3.14 3.02 12.49
C GLY A 128 -2.66 3.08 13.94
N ASN A 129 -3.30 2.36 14.85
CA ASN A 129 -3.03 2.45 16.29
C ASN A 129 -2.07 1.37 16.81
N GLU A 130 -1.98 0.23 16.14
CA GLU A 130 -1.15 -0.89 16.59
C GLU A 130 0.03 -1.12 15.64
N TRP A 131 -0.27 -1.45 14.39
CA TRP A 131 0.74 -2.00 13.48
C TRP A 131 1.70 -0.96 12.93
N PHE A 132 1.21 0.23 12.56
CA PHE A 132 2.07 1.30 12.06
C PHE A 132 3.02 1.84 13.14
N PRO A 133 2.56 2.14 14.38
CA PRO A 133 3.47 2.50 15.47
C PRO A 133 4.52 1.42 15.74
N GLU A 134 4.12 0.14 15.74
CA GLU A 134 5.06 -0.96 15.94
C GLU A 134 6.10 -1.05 14.80
N PHE A 135 5.67 -0.91 13.54
CA PHE A 135 6.56 -0.86 12.39
C PHE A 135 7.57 0.29 12.51
N VAL A 136 7.09 1.50 12.82
CA VAL A 136 7.92 2.69 12.99
C VAL A 136 8.91 2.52 14.15
N ASN A 137 8.47 1.95 15.28
CA ASN A 137 9.35 1.69 16.42
C ASN A 137 10.49 0.72 16.08
N LYS A 138 10.26 -0.23 15.17
CA LYS A 138 11.27 -1.22 14.75
C LYS A 138 12.20 -0.76 13.63
N ARG A 139 11.73 0.13 12.75
CA ARG A 139 12.42 0.49 11.49
C ARG A 139 12.80 1.98 11.36
N GLY A 140 12.33 2.81 12.29
CA GLY A 140 12.44 4.27 12.23
C GLY A 140 11.21 4.95 11.62
N ASN A 141 11.19 6.28 11.65
CA ASN A 141 10.08 7.12 11.17
C ASN A 141 10.42 7.95 9.93
N ILE A 142 11.58 7.71 9.32
CA ILE A 142 12.07 8.42 8.13
C ILE A 142 12.25 7.41 7.00
N LEU A 143 11.91 7.81 5.78
CA LEU A 143 12.06 6.99 4.58
C LEU A 143 13.52 6.53 4.43
N ASN A 144 13.73 5.22 4.44
CA ASN A 144 15.02 4.58 4.21
C ASN A 144 14.82 3.13 3.71
N HIS A 145 15.91 2.36 3.58
CA HIS A 145 15.87 0.96 3.08
C HIS A 145 15.06 0.00 3.99
N GLN A 146 14.99 0.29 5.30
CA GLN A 146 14.23 -0.48 6.29
C GLN A 146 12.81 0.04 6.53
N CYS A 147 12.59 1.34 6.28
CA CYS A 147 11.34 2.06 6.52
C CYS A 147 10.83 2.66 5.20
N ASN A 148 10.24 1.84 4.35
CA ASN A 148 9.63 2.22 3.06
C ASN A 148 8.37 1.40 2.76
N SER A 149 7.72 1.69 1.63
CA SER A 149 6.48 1.04 1.21
C SER A 149 6.64 -0.47 1.00
N HIS A 150 7.78 -0.95 0.51
CA HIS A 150 8.04 -2.38 0.31
C HIS A 150 8.10 -3.12 1.65
N GLN A 151 8.87 -2.59 2.58
CA GLN A 151 9.03 -3.15 3.92
C GLN A 151 7.72 -3.13 4.70
N PHE A 152 6.93 -2.06 4.56
CA PHE A 152 5.62 -1.98 5.20
C PHE A 152 4.60 -2.95 4.59
N ALA A 153 4.57 -3.11 3.27
CA ALA A 153 3.73 -4.11 2.62
C ALA A 153 4.11 -5.52 3.10
N LYS A 154 5.41 -5.84 3.15
CA LYS A 154 5.91 -7.13 3.66
C LYS A 154 5.54 -7.34 5.12
N TYR A 155 5.63 -6.29 5.93
CA TYR A 155 5.20 -6.30 7.32
C TYR A 155 3.72 -6.65 7.44
N LEU A 156 2.83 -5.92 6.76
CA LEU A 156 1.39 -6.17 6.79
C LEU A 156 1.03 -7.59 6.32
N ILE A 157 1.64 -8.06 5.25
CA ILE A 157 1.43 -9.42 4.73
C ILE A 157 1.74 -10.47 5.80
N LYS A 158 2.82 -10.28 6.55
CA LYS A 158 3.14 -11.16 7.68
C LYS A 158 2.11 -11.07 8.82
N TYR A 159 1.61 -9.88 9.15
CA TYR A 159 0.58 -9.72 10.20
C TYR A 159 -0.75 -10.37 9.81
N PHE A 160 -1.08 -10.33 8.53
CA PHE A 160 -2.29 -10.95 8.00
C PHE A 160 -2.16 -12.45 7.73
N ASP A 161 -0.98 -13.05 7.96
CA ASP A 161 -0.69 -14.45 7.64
C ASP A 161 -0.94 -14.77 6.15
N LEU A 162 -0.40 -13.92 5.28
CA LEU A 162 -0.54 -14.02 3.82
C LEU A 162 0.80 -14.39 3.16
N ASP A 163 0.72 -14.89 1.93
CA ASP A 163 1.91 -15.30 1.18
C ASP A 163 2.54 -14.13 0.43
N TRP A 164 3.82 -13.88 0.68
CA TRP A 164 4.59 -12.95 -0.15
C TRP A 164 4.85 -13.57 -1.53
N PRO A 165 4.60 -12.84 -2.63
CA PRO A 165 4.93 -13.33 -3.97
C PRO A 165 6.43 -13.56 -4.19
N ASN A 166 6.81 -14.78 -4.55
CA ASN A 166 8.21 -15.19 -4.76
C ASN A 166 8.98 -14.41 -5.84
N TYR A 167 8.30 -13.64 -6.69
CA TYR A 167 8.90 -12.92 -7.82
C TYR A 167 8.85 -11.39 -7.67
N ILE A 168 8.34 -10.89 -6.53
CA ILE A 168 8.24 -9.46 -6.28
C ILE A 168 9.40 -9.04 -5.37
N TYR A 169 10.19 -8.11 -5.90
CA TYR A 169 11.33 -7.51 -5.22
C TYR A 169 10.93 -6.86 -3.89
N VAL A 170 11.76 -7.00 -2.86
CA VAL A 170 11.63 -6.22 -1.63
C VAL A 170 12.97 -5.54 -1.40
N ALA A 171 12.96 -4.23 -1.17
CA ALA A 171 14.16 -3.53 -0.72
C ALA A 171 14.68 -4.24 0.55
N GLY A 172 15.95 -4.67 0.61
CA GLY A 172 16.52 -5.70 1.52
C GLY A 172 16.13 -5.70 3.02
N ASP A 173 16.59 -6.63 3.86
CA ASP A 173 17.81 -7.42 3.77
C ASP A 173 17.63 -8.79 3.10
N TRP A 174 18.25 -8.91 1.90
CA TRP A 174 18.49 -10.10 1.05
C TRP A 174 17.25 -10.80 0.45
N ASP A 175 16.62 -10.27 -0.60
CA ASP A 175 17.19 -10.29 -1.96
C ASP A 175 17.63 -8.92 -2.49
N GLN A 176 18.94 -8.69 -2.46
CA GLN A 176 19.67 -7.43 -2.70
C GLN A 176 19.51 -6.82 -4.12
N ASN A 177 19.72 -5.51 -4.37
CA ASN A 177 20.80 -4.63 -3.89
C ASN A 177 20.32 -3.26 -3.33
N GLU A 178 21.04 -2.79 -2.30
CA GLU A 178 20.99 -1.47 -1.65
C GLU A 178 21.96 -0.46 -2.35
N PRO A 179 22.00 0.86 -2.06
CA PRO A 179 21.23 1.68 -1.09
C PRO A 179 20.56 2.93 -1.72
N LEU A 180 19.70 3.65 -0.97
CA LEU A 180 19.46 5.08 -1.22
C LEU A 180 20.04 5.89 -0.06
N MET A 181 21.37 5.94 -0.02
CA MET A 181 22.06 7.14 0.46
C MET A 181 22.14 8.08 -0.73
N VAL A 182 21.40 9.17 -0.68
CA VAL A 182 21.90 10.40 -1.28
C VAL A 182 22.07 11.35 -0.11
N ASP A 183 23.30 11.37 0.41
CA ASP A 183 23.81 12.48 1.21
C ASP A 183 23.58 13.77 0.43
N LEU A 184 22.94 14.74 1.07
CA LEU A 184 23.17 16.17 0.83
C LEU A 184 23.21 16.86 2.19
#